data_AF-A0A5N9GQS2-F1
#
_entry.id   AF-A0A5N9GQS2-F1
#
_cell.length_a   1.000
_cell.length_b   1.000
_cell.length_c   1.000
_cell.angle_alpha   90.00
_cell.angle_beta   90.00
_cell.angle_gamma   90.00
#
_symmetry.space_group_name_H-M   'P 1'
#
loop_
_entity.id
_entity.type
_entity.pdbx_description
1 polymer ?
#
loop_
_entity_poly.entity_id
_entity_poly.type
_entity_poly.pdbx_seq_one_letter_code
_entity_poly.pdbx_strand_id
1 'polypeptide(L)'
;MANDGSGFTTGLLVGGIIGTVIGILIAPKPGEETRADLLEKSDLIRHKADEFSETIRDRVGPTVEATRDKLIPAMENAKEKVIPLVDQVNER
;
A
#
# COMPACT_ATOMS: atom_id res chain seq x y z
N MET A 1 -3.85 -35.19 7.98
CA MET A 1 -3.33 -33.95 7.38
C MET A 1 -4.34 -32.83 7.63
N ALA A 2 -3.98 -31.80 8.38
CA ALA A 2 -4.74 -30.55 8.47
C ALA A 2 -3.82 -29.46 9.04
N ASN A 3 -3.30 -28.56 8.19
CA ASN A 3 -2.69 -27.31 8.67
C ASN A 3 -2.82 -26.13 7.68
N ASP A 4 -3.63 -26.23 6.63
CA ASP A 4 -3.64 -25.21 5.57
C ASP A 4 -4.28 -23.86 6.01
N GLY A 5 -5.11 -23.86 7.06
CA GLY A 5 -5.75 -22.63 7.58
C GLY A 5 -4.90 -21.81 8.57
N SER A 6 -3.92 -22.42 9.24
CA SER A 6 -3.11 -21.72 10.26
C SER A 6 -2.05 -20.80 9.64
N GLY A 7 -1.49 -21.19 8.49
CA GLY A 7 -0.49 -20.39 7.78
C GLY A 7 -1.06 -19.08 7.22
N PHE A 8 -2.27 -19.13 6.65
CA PHE A 8 -2.95 -17.94 6.11
C PHE A 8 -3.32 -16.94 7.21
N THR A 9 -3.92 -17.40 8.30
CA THR A 9 -4.33 -16.53 9.42
C THR A 9 -3.13 -15.89 10.12
N THR A 10 -2.05 -16.65 10.29
CA THR A 10 -0.77 -16.12 10.81
C THR A 10 -0.18 -15.08 9.85
N GLY A 11 -0.18 -15.35 8.54
CA GLY A 11 0.30 -14.42 7.53
C GLY A 11 -0.50 -13.12 7.46
N LEU A 12 -1.84 -13.20 7.56
CA LEU A 12 -2.73 -12.05 7.56
C LEU A 12 -2.58 -11.20 8.83
N LEU A 13 -2.39 -11.81 10.00
CA LEU A 13 -2.12 -11.07 11.24
C LEU A 13 -0.78 -10.33 11.18
N VAL A 14 0.29 -11.02 10.78
CA VAL A 14 1.64 -10.42 10.66
C VAL A 14 1.65 -9.33 9.59
N GLY A 15 1.10 -9.62 8.41
CA GLY A 15 0.99 -8.67 7.31
C GLY A 15 0.09 -7.47 7.65
N GLY A 16 -1.00 -7.68 8.38
CA GLY A 16 -1.92 -6.64 8.84
C GLY A 16 -1.27 -5.66 9.82
N ILE A 17 -0.49 -6.16 10.79
CA ILE A 17 0.25 -5.31 11.72
C ILE A 17 1.29 -4.47 10.97
N ILE A 18 2.11 -5.09 10.13
CA ILE A 18 3.15 -4.39 9.35
C ILE A 18 2.51 -3.37 8.41
N GLY A 19 1.44 -3.75 7.69
CA GLY A 19 0.70 -2.88 6.79
C GLY A 19 0.07 -1.70 7.51
N THR A 20 -0.42 -1.89 8.74
CA THR A 20 -0.97 -0.81 9.56
C THR A 20 0.11 0.16 10.02
N VAL A 21 1.26 -0.34 10.47
CA VAL A 21 2.39 0.53 10.85
C VAL A 21 2.83 1.39 9.67
N ILE A 22 3.02 0.79 8.50
CA ILE A 22 3.41 1.51 7.28
C ILE A 22 2.30 2.49 6.85
N GLY A 23 1.03 2.05 6.88
CA GLY A 23 -0.12 2.86 6.51
C GLY A 23 -0.30 4.09 7.41
N ILE A 24 -0.06 3.95 8.72
CA ILE A 24 -0.07 5.08 9.68
C ILE A 24 1.09 6.04 9.41
N LEU A 25 2.28 5.52 9.07
CA LEU A 25 3.42 6.38 8.74
C LEU A 25 3.21 7.17 7.44
N ILE A 26 2.50 6.59 6.47
CA ILE A 26 2.15 7.24 5.20
C ILE A 26 0.88 8.08 5.33
N ALA A 27 0.07 7.85 6.37
CA ALA A 27 -1.20 8.54 6.56
C ALA A 27 -0.96 10.06 6.56
N PRO A 28 -1.67 10.81 5.70
CA PRO A 28 -1.55 12.25 5.68
C PRO A 28 -1.98 12.81 7.04
N LYS A 29 -1.37 13.93 7.43
CA LYS A 29 -1.73 14.66 8.65
C LYS A 29 -3.26 14.87 8.75
N PRO A 30 -3.85 14.83 9.94
CA PRO A 30 -5.28 15.10 10.12
C PRO A 30 -5.66 16.47 9.51
N GLY A 31 -6.76 16.51 8.75
CA GLY A 31 -7.12 17.62 7.85
C GLY A 31 -7.29 19.01 8.50
N GLU A 32 -7.26 19.10 9.82
CA GLU A 32 -7.21 20.37 10.56
C GLU A 32 -5.87 21.10 10.34
N GLU A 33 -4.74 20.38 10.31
CA GLU A 33 -3.43 20.96 9.94
C GLU A 33 -3.38 21.32 8.45
N THR A 34 -4.04 20.54 7.60
CA THR A 34 -4.07 20.80 6.16
C THR A 34 -4.81 22.11 5.84
N ARG A 35 -5.88 22.47 6.58
CA ARG A 35 -6.54 23.77 6.40
C ARG A 35 -5.67 24.94 6.85
N ALA A 36 -4.91 24.78 7.93
CA ALA A 36 -3.98 25.80 8.41
C ALA A 36 -2.81 26.01 7.41
N ASP A 37 -2.21 24.92 6.92
CA ASP A 37 -1.12 24.96 5.94
C ASP A 37 -1.56 25.50 4.56
N LEU A 38 -2.80 25.19 4.13
CA LEU A 38 -3.37 25.70 2.86
C LEU A 38 -3.61 27.21 2.87
N LEU A 39 -3.98 27.76 4.03
CA LEU A 39 -4.20 29.21 4.21
C LEU A 39 -2.87 29.97 4.31
N GLU A 40 -1.79 29.34 4.77
CA GLU A 40 -0.49 30.00 5.00
C GLU A 40 0.49 29.88 3.82
N LYS A 41 0.44 28.82 2.99
CA LYS A 41 1.55 28.45 2.07
C LYS A 41 1.16 28.06 0.65
N SER A 42 0.21 28.78 0.04
CA SER A 42 -0.31 28.47 -1.30
C SER A 42 0.75 28.52 -2.43
N ASP A 43 1.78 29.36 -2.31
CA ASP A 43 2.87 29.47 -3.31
C ASP A 43 4.02 28.47 -3.08
N LEU A 44 4.32 28.15 -1.81
CA LEU A 44 5.44 27.27 -1.45
C LEU A 44 5.15 25.80 -1.71
N ILE A 45 3.89 25.38 -1.58
CA ILE A 45 3.47 24.00 -1.85
C ILE A 45 3.71 23.63 -3.32
N ARG A 46 3.52 24.58 -4.25
CA ARG A 46 3.68 24.34 -5.69
C ARG A 46 5.13 24.05 -6.06
N HIS A 47 6.06 24.89 -5.61
CA HIS A 47 7.50 24.68 -5.87
C HIS A 47 8.05 23.41 -5.20
N LYS A 48 7.59 23.09 -3.99
CA LYS A 48 8.05 21.90 -3.26
C LYS A 48 7.48 20.60 -3.82
N ALA A 49 6.31 20.66 -4.47
CA ALA A 49 5.71 19.51 -5.15
C ALA A 49 6.47 19.16 -6.44
N ASP A 50 6.90 20.16 -7.22
CA ASP A 50 7.63 19.92 -8.47
C ASP A 50 8.99 19.27 -8.22
N GLU A 51 9.77 19.75 -7.24
CA GLU A 51 11.10 19.22 -6.91
C GLU A 51 11.03 17.80 -6.31
N PHE A 52 9.98 17.53 -5.51
CA PHE A 52 9.73 16.22 -4.93
C PHE A 52 9.26 15.20 -5.98
N SER A 53 8.48 15.65 -6.97
CA SER A 53 8.00 14.82 -8.08
C SER A 53 9.14 14.37 -9.00
N GLU A 54 10.09 15.26 -9.30
CA GLU A 54 11.29 14.93 -10.09
C GLU A 54 12.16 13.87 -9.39
N THR A 55 12.46 14.09 -8.10
CA THR A 55 13.31 13.17 -7.32
C THR A 55 12.67 11.79 -7.15
N ILE A 56 11.34 11.75 -6.99
CA ILE A 56 10.58 10.49 -6.91
C ILE A 56 10.65 9.76 -8.25
N ARG A 57 10.41 10.43 -9.38
CA ARG A 57 10.44 9.77 -10.69
C ARG A 57 11.76 9.10 -10.99
N ASP A 58 12.88 9.78 -10.74
CA ASP A 58 14.22 9.26 -11.05
C ASP A 58 14.65 8.10 -10.15
N ARG A 59 14.24 8.10 -8.87
CA ARG A 59 14.60 7.04 -7.92
C ARG A 59 13.64 5.84 -7.96
N VAL A 60 12.37 6.10 -8.26
CA VAL A 60 11.29 5.10 -8.15
C VAL A 60 11.04 4.39 -9.48
N GLY A 61 11.27 5.05 -10.63
CA GLY A 61 11.10 4.46 -11.97
C GLY A 61 11.69 3.04 -12.13
N PRO A 62 13.01 2.85 -11.96
CA PRO A 62 13.65 1.54 -12.13
C PRO A 62 13.24 0.51 -11.06
N THR A 63 12.84 0.99 -9.87
CA THR A 63 12.37 0.11 -8.79
C THR A 63 10.95 -0.40 -9.06
N VAL A 64 10.10 0.43 -9.68
CA VAL A 64 8.72 0.08 -10.02
C VAL A 64 8.66 -0.96 -11.12
N GLU A 65 9.53 -0.88 -12.13
CA GLU A 65 9.58 -1.85 -13.22
C GLU A 65 9.94 -3.25 -12.71
N ALA A 66 11.03 -3.37 -11.95
CA ALA A 66 11.43 -4.64 -11.33
C ALA A 66 10.37 -5.20 -10.35
N THR A 67 9.63 -4.32 -9.69
CA THR A 67 8.54 -4.69 -8.78
C THR A 67 7.32 -5.14 -9.55
N ARG A 68 6.98 -4.50 -10.68
CA ARG A 68 5.86 -4.84 -11.55
C ARG A 68 6.03 -6.23 -12.17
N ASP A 69 7.22 -6.55 -12.68
CA ASP A 69 7.52 -7.86 -13.28
C ASP A 69 7.36 -9.02 -12.30
N LYS A 70 7.63 -8.79 -11.01
CA LYS A 70 7.47 -9.79 -9.94
C LYS A 70 6.05 -9.78 -9.34
N LEU A 71 5.39 -8.63 -9.32
CA LEU A 71 4.03 -8.47 -8.77
C LEU A 71 2.96 -9.08 -9.66
N ILE A 72 3.03 -8.92 -10.98
CA ILE A 72 2.03 -9.48 -11.91
C ILE A 72 1.84 -10.99 -11.68
N PRO A 73 2.89 -11.83 -11.74
CA PRO A 73 2.72 -13.27 -11.53
C PRO A 73 2.33 -13.62 -10.09
N ALA A 74 2.85 -12.92 -9.08
CA ALA A 74 2.47 -13.14 -7.69
C ALA A 74 0.99 -12.81 -7.44
N MET A 75 0.47 -11.79 -8.10
CA MET A 75 -0.92 -11.33 -7.95
C MET A 75 -1.91 -12.23 -8.71
N GLU A 76 -1.52 -12.81 -9.84
CA GLU A 76 -2.30 -13.86 -10.50
C GLU A 76 -2.44 -15.10 -9.60
N ASN A 77 -1.33 -15.60 -9.05
CA ASN A 77 -1.35 -16.72 -8.11
C ASN A 77 -2.15 -16.41 -6.83
N ALA A 78 -2.09 -15.17 -6.35
CA ALA A 78 -2.89 -14.72 -5.21
C ALA A 78 -4.38 -14.67 -5.57
N LYS A 79 -4.77 -14.11 -6.71
CA LYS A 79 -6.17 -14.07 -7.16
C LYS A 79 -6.76 -15.47 -7.28
N GLU A 80 -6.04 -16.40 -7.90
CA GLU A 80 -6.50 -17.78 -8.07
C GLU A 80 -6.77 -18.49 -6.73
N LYS A 81 -5.96 -18.22 -5.70
CA LYS A 81 -6.15 -18.79 -4.34
C LYS A 81 -7.12 -18.00 -3.47
N VAL A 82 -7.25 -16.70 -3.66
CA VAL A 82 -8.07 -15.82 -2.80
C VAL A 82 -9.53 -15.83 -3.22
N ILE A 83 -9.84 -15.89 -4.52
CA ILE A 83 -11.22 -15.95 -5.03
C ILE A 83 -12.03 -17.10 -4.37
N PRO A 84 -11.57 -18.36 -4.38
CA PRO A 84 -12.33 -19.46 -3.78
C PRO A 84 -12.39 -19.41 -2.24
N LEU A 85 -11.47 -18.71 -1.59
CA LEU A 85 -11.49 -18.51 -0.13
C LEU A 85 -12.50 -17.43 0.29
N VAL A 86 -12.66 -16.39 -0.53
CA VAL A 86 -13.64 -15.33 -0.29
C VAL A 86 -15.06 -15.86 -0.50
N ASP A 87 -15.29 -16.65 -1.54
CA ASP A 87 -16.62 -17.24 -1.81
C ASP A 87 -17.03 -18.22 -0.69
N GLN A 88 -16.10 -19.04 -0.17
CA GLN A 88 -16.37 -19.94 0.95
C GLN A 88 -16.73 -19.24 2.27
N VAL A 89 -16.28 -18.00 2.47
CA VAL A 89 -16.62 -17.19 3.65
C VAL A 89 -17.98 -16.50 3.45
N ASN A 90 -18.32 -16.15 2.20
CA ASN A 90 -19.58 -15.49 1.87
C ASN A 90 -20.76 -16.47 1.74
N GLU A 91 -20.49 -17.76 1.48
CA GLU A 91 -21.50 -18.84 1.46
C GLU A 91 -21.69 -19.52 2.84
N ARG A 92 -21.04 -19.04 3.91
CA ARG A 92 -21.29 -19.46 5.30
C ARG A 92 -22.10 -18.44 6.07
#